data_AF-A0A431LRF3-F1
#
_entry.id   AF-A0A431LRF3-F1
#
_cell.length_a   1.000
_cell.length_b   1.000
_cell.length_c   1.000
_cell.angle_alpha   90.00
_cell.angle_beta   90.00
_cell.angle_gamma   90.00
#
_symmetry.space_group_name_H-M   'P 1'
#
loop_
_entity.id
_entity.type
_entity.pdbx_description
1 polymer ?
#
loop_
_entity_poly.entity_id
_entity_poly.type
_entity_poly.pdbx_seq_one_letter_code
_entity_poly.pdbx_strand_id
1 'polypeptide(L)'
;MRMSRLFLAVWLLTAALIVGSAPWLPAQVGDPGKAMSRTAFIVTMLLPLATALLCSKAFVTWLGRVAPGQVKLPHRDYWMAEPRREATLARVGEHVAGLGVMVLLMSAGSHVVVLLDAHPDWPQPPQAVGWCLGALWLAGLASAVWRLHQAFPAPPTDEATPRRRPRRPGAHD
;
A
#
# COMPACT_ATOMS: atom_id res chain seq x y z
N MET A 1 12.67 13.21 -2.75
CA MET A 1 11.63 13.26 -1.69
C MET A 1 11.57 11.91 -0.98
N ARG A 2 11.49 11.84 0.36
CA ARG A 2 11.31 10.55 1.08
C ARG A 2 9.94 9.96 0.72
N MET A 3 9.83 8.64 0.58
CA MET A 3 8.60 7.99 0.12
C MET A 3 7.45 8.21 1.10
N SER A 4 7.74 8.33 2.39
CA SER A 4 6.74 8.70 3.40
C SER A 4 6.08 10.06 3.16
N ARG A 5 6.83 11.07 2.71
CA ARG A 5 6.28 12.40 2.39
C ARG A 5 5.45 12.36 1.11
N LEU A 6 5.95 11.65 0.09
CA LEU A 6 5.21 11.42 -1.14
C LEU A 6 3.88 10.71 -0.86
N PHE A 7 3.91 9.66 -0.03
CA PHE A 7 2.72 8.94 0.40
C PHE A 7 1.67 9.87 1.01
N LEU A 8 2.05 10.70 1.99
CA LEU A 8 1.11 11.62 2.63
C LEU A 8 0.56 12.66 1.64
N ALA A 9 1.40 13.19 0.75
CA ALA A 9 0.96 14.13 -0.26
C ALA A 9 -0.05 13.48 -1.23
N VAL A 10 0.26 12.30 -1.76
CA VAL A 10 -0.65 11.55 -2.65
C VAL A 10 -1.92 11.14 -1.92
N TRP A 11 -1.83 10.77 -0.64
CA TRP A 11 -3.00 10.44 0.19
C TRP A 11 -3.94 11.65 0.32
N LEU A 12 -3.40 12.82 0.68
CA LEU A 12 -4.17 14.07 0.78
C LEU A 12 -4.77 14.48 -0.56
N LEU A 13 -4.00 14.39 -1.65
CA LEU A 13 -4.49 14.70 -3.00
C LEU A 13 -5.60 13.75 -3.44
N THR A 14 -5.48 12.46 -3.12
CA THR A 14 -6.51 11.46 -3.43
C THR A 14 -7.78 11.73 -2.61
N ALA A 15 -7.64 12.06 -1.32
CA ALA A 15 -8.76 12.46 -0.47
C ALA A 15 -9.47 13.70 -1.03
N ALA A 16 -8.70 14.72 -1.39
CA ALA A 16 -9.21 15.97 -1.96
C ALA A 16 -9.89 15.74 -3.31
N LEU A 17 -9.35 14.87 -4.17
CA LEU A 17 -9.97 14.47 -5.42
C LEU A 17 -11.34 13.80 -5.18
N ILE A 18 -11.40 12.80 -4.30
CA ILE A 18 -12.63 12.04 -4.03
C ILE A 18 -13.72 12.95 -3.45
N VAL A 19 -13.39 13.73 -2.42
CA VAL A 19 -14.36 14.60 -1.73
C VAL A 19 -14.71 15.81 -2.59
N GLY A 20 -13.72 16.44 -3.22
CA GLY A 20 -13.89 17.63 -4.04
C GLY A 20 -14.69 17.36 -5.31
N SER A 21 -14.64 16.14 -5.86
CA SER A 21 -15.42 15.77 -7.04
C SER A 21 -16.84 15.30 -6.74
N ALA A 22 -17.25 15.22 -5.47
CA ALA A 22 -18.57 14.73 -5.10
C ALA A 22 -19.74 15.51 -5.77
N PRO A 23 -19.68 16.84 -5.97
CA PRO A 23 -20.73 17.58 -6.67
C PRO A 23 -20.89 17.17 -8.14
N TRP A 24 -19.82 16.69 -8.77
CA TRP A 24 -19.84 16.27 -10.18
C TRP A 24 -20.37 14.85 -10.36
N LEU A 25 -20.45 14.02 -9.32
CA LEU A 25 -21.02 12.69 -9.49
C LEU A 25 -22.54 12.78 -9.67
N PRO A 26 -23.18 11.87 -10.43
CA PRO A 26 -24.64 11.74 -10.47
C PRO A 26 -25.20 11.29 -9.11
N ALA A 27 -26.53 11.31 -8.94
CA ALA A 27 -27.16 10.84 -7.70
C ALA A 27 -26.98 9.32 -7.50
N GLN A 28 -26.91 8.56 -8.60
CA GLN A 28 -26.66 7.13 -8.67
C GLN A 28 -25.41 6.90 -9.52
N VAL A 29 -24.45 6.13 -9.00
CA VAL A 29 -23.15 5.86 -9.65
C VAL A 29 -23.05 4.36 -9.97
N GLY A 30 -22.67 4.03 -11.20
CA GLY A 30 -22.49 2.67 -11.69
C GLY A 30 -23.55 2.22 -12.69
N ASP A 31 -23.43 0.98 -13.16
CA ASP A 31 -24.31 0.40 -14.18
C ASP A 31 -25.76 0.22 -13.69
N PRO A 32 -26.76 0.25 -14.59
CA PRO A 32 -28.14 -0.10 -14.26
C PRO A 32 -28.24 -1.47 -13.55
N GLY A 33 -28.95 -1.51 -12.42
CA GLY A 33 -29.10 -2.71 -11.59
C GLY A 33 -27.96 -2.99 -10.61
N LYS A 34 -26.83 -2.25 -10.70
CA LYS A 34 -25.72 -2.30 -9.74
C LYS A 34 -25.36 -0.92 -9.18
N ALA A 35 -26.10 0.11 -9.58
CA ALA A 35 -25.86 1.47 -9.17
C ALA A 35 -26.02 1.63 -7.65
N MET A 36 -25.17 2.48 -7.08
CA MET A 36 -25.24 2.86 -5.68
C MET A 36 -25.43 4.36 -5.55
N SER A 37 -25.99 4.80 -4.43
CA SER A 37 -26.12 6.22 -4.16
C SER A 37 -24.75 6.90 -4.15
N ARG A 38 -24.70 8.17 -4.55
CA ARG A 38 -23.47 8.99 -4.50
C ARG A 38 -22.76 8.90 -3.15
N THR A 39 -23.52 8.99 -2.06
CA THR A 39 -22.98 8.89 -0.70
C THR A 39 -22.37 7.53 -0.44
N ALA A 40 -23.06 6.44 -0.83
CA ALA A 40 -22.53 5.09 -0.68
C ALA A 40 -21.22 4.93 -1.47
N PHE A 41 -21.17 5.40 -2.71
CA PHE A 41 -19.96 5.35 -3.54
C PHE A 41 -18.78 6.09 -2.89
N ILE A 42 -18.99 7.32 -2.42
CA ILE A 42 -17.93 8.09 -1.75
C ILE A 42 -17.44 7.37 -0.49
N VAL A 43 -18.34 6.86 0.36
CA VAL A 43 -17.96 6.09 1.55
C VAL A 43 -17.16 4.85 1.17
N THR A 44 -17.58 4.12 0.15
CA THR A 44 -16.86 2.95 -0.37
C THR A 44 -15.47 3.31 -0.88
N MET A 45 -15.26 4.50 -1.47
CA MET A 45 -13.93 4.97 -1.89
C MET A 45 -13.06 5.50 -0.73
N LEU A 46 -13.69 6.08 0.30
CA LEU A 46 -12.97 6.57 1.48
C LEU A 46 -12.46 5.43 2.37
N LEU A 47 -13.12 4.27 2.37
CA LEU A 47 -12.67 3.12 3.15
C LEU A 47 -11.26 2.61 2.74
N PRO A 48 -10.97 2.27 1.46
CA PRO A 48 -9.63 1.87 1.03
C PRO A 48 -8.61 3.01 1.19
N LEU A 49 -9.04 4.27 1.05
CA LEU A 49 -8.19 5.44 1.34
C LEU A 49 -7.79 5.49 2.82
N ALA A 50 -8.72 5.25 3.74
CA ALA A 50 -8.44 5.20 5.17
C ALA A 50 -7.54 4.02 5.52
N THR A 51 -7.79 2.82 4.97
CA THR A 51 -6.92 1.65 5.20
C THR A 51 -5.53 1.82 4.58
N ALA A 52 -5.37 2.64 3.54
CA ALA A 52 -4.06 2.97 2.99
C ALA A 52 -3.14 3.65 4.03
N LEU A 53 -3.66 4.30 5.09
CA LEU A 53 -2.83 4.85 6.17
C LEU A 53 -2.02 3.79 6.92
N LEU A 54 -2.45 2.52 6.87
CA LEU A 54 -1.68 1.39 7.38
C LEU A 54 -0.38 1.18 6.60
N CYS A 55 -0.28 1.72 5.38
CA CYS A 55 0.96 1.73 4.62
C CYS A 55 1.92 2.87 5.03
N SER A 56 1.53 3.74 5.98
CA SER A 56 2.40 4.82 6.42
C SER A 56 3.62 4.29 7.18
N LYS A 57 4.77 4.94 6.99
CA LYS A 57 6.00 4.62 7.73
C LYS A 57 5.79 4.69 9.25
N ALA A 58 4.97 5.64 9.71
CA ALA A 58 4.68 5.82 11.14
C ALA A 58 3.96 4.58 11.70
N PHE A 59 2.93 4.09 11.00
CA PHE A 59 2.22 2.88 11.38
C PHE A 59 3.12 1.65 11.38
N VAL A 60 3.93 1.44 10.32
CA VAL A 60 4.86 0.30 10.23
C VAL A 60 5.87 0.32 11.38
N THR A 61 6.40 1.50 11.72
CA THR A 61 7.36 1.64 12.82
C THR A 61 6.70 1.37 14.17
N TRP A 62 5.49 1.88 14.38
CA TRP A 62 4.71 1.62 15.58
C TRP A 62 4.39 0.12 15.73
N LEU A 63 3.88 -0.52 14.67
CA LEU A 63 3.54 -1.95 14.66
C LEU A 63 4.78 -2.81 14.94
N GLY A 64 5.92 -2.47 14.34
CA GLY A 64 7.18 -3.18 14.56
C GLY A 64 7.74 -3.05 15.98
N ARG A 65 7.36 -2.01 16.72
CA ARG A 65 7.73 -1.81 18.13
C ARG A 65 6.77 -2.52 19.08
N VAL A 66 5.47 -2.38 18.86
CA VAL A 66 4.42 -2.90 19.76
C VAL A 66 4.17 -4.40 19.54
N ALA A 67 4.23 -4.86 18.29
CA ALA A 67 3.96 -6.24 17.93
C ALA A 67 4.97 -6.77 16.90
N PRO A 68 6.26 -6.89 17.26
CA PRO A 68 7.31 -7.33 16.33
C PRO A 68 7.06 -8.73 15.73
N GLY A 69 6.20 -9.54 16.36
CA GLY A 69 5.72 -10.84 15.85
C GLY A 69 4.89 -10.75 14.56
N GLN A 70 4.22 -9.63 14.33
CA GLN A 70 3.34 -9.43 13.18
C GLN A 70 4.08 -9.00 11.91
N VAL A 71 5.32 -8.52 12.05
CA VAL A 71 6.16 -8.12 10.92
C VAL A 71 6.77 -9.37 10.28
N LYS A 72 6.16 -9.85 9.19
CA LYS A 72 6.66 -10.96 8.38
C LYS A 72 7.75 -10.46 7.42
N LEU A 73 8.99 -10.91 7.63
CA LEU A 73 10.15 -10.60 6.78
C LEU A 73 10.96 -11.86 6.50
N PRO A 74 11.61 -11.98 5.33
CA PRO A 74 12.65 -12.98 5.10
C PRO A 74 13.73 -12.86 6.18
N HIS A 75 14.21 -13.99 6.71
CA HIS A 75 15.25 -14.02 7.76
C HIS A 75 14.97 -13.07 8.95
N ARG A 76 13.70 -12.98 9.35
CA ARG A 76 13.21 -12.05 10.38
C ARG A 76 14.10 -11.96 11.61
N ASP A 77 14.51 -13.10 12.17
CA ASP A 77 15.28 -13.15 13.43
C ASP A 77 16.63 -12.40 13.31
N TYR A 78 17.24 -12.41 12.12
CA TYR A 78 18.45 -11.65 11.85
C TYR A 78 18.18 -10.15 11.71
N TRP A 79 17.19 -9.78 10.89
CA TRP A 79 16.89 -8.37 10.57
C TRP A 79 16.19 -7.62 11.69
N MET A 80 15.43 -8.31 12.55
CA MET A 80 14.72 -7.73 13.70
C MET A 80 15.48 -7.85 15.03
N ALA A 81 16.73 -8.35 14.98
CA ALA A 81 17.66 -8.30 16.11
C ALA A 81 17.83 -6.85 16.60
N GLU A 82 17.98 -6.68 17.91
CA GLU A 82 17.95 -5.37 18.58
C GLU A 82 18.86 -4.29 17.94
N PRO A 83 20.12 -4.59 17.56
CA PRO A 83 21.00 -3.59 16.94
C PRO A 83 20.54 -3.10 15.57
N ARG A 84 19.74 -3.92 14.85
CA ARG A 84 19.33 -3.66 13.46
C ARG A 84 17.86 -3.27 13.33
N ARG A 85 17.05 -3.54 14.36
CA ARG A 85 15.59 -3.45 14.31
C ARG A 85 15.10 -2.08 13.82
N GLU A 86 15.64 -1.00 14.34
CA GLU A 86 15.18 0.35 13.96
C GLU A 86 15.48 0.66 12.49
N ALA A 87 16.70 0.36 12.03
CA ALA A 87 17.08 0.54 10.64
C ALA A 87 16.24 -0.34 9.69
N THR A 88 15.99 -1.59 10.08
CA THR A 88 15.10 -2.52 9.36
C THR A 88 13.69 -1.95 9.25
N LEU A 89 13.07 -1.54 10.37
CA LEU A 89 11.71 -0.98 10.37
C LEU A 89 11.62 0.31 9.56
N ALA A 90 12.63 1.18 9.63
CA ALA A 90 12.69 2.39 8.82
C ALA A 90 12.74 2.05 7.32
N ARG A 91 13.49 1.02 6.92
CA ARG A 91 13.60 0.55 5.54
C ARG A 91 12.30 -0.09 5.05
N VAL A 92 11.70 -0.98 5.84
CA VAL A 92 10.39 -1.59 5.53
C VAL A 92 9.34 -0.49 5.37
N GLY A 93 9.31 0.48 6.28
CA GLY A 93 8.36 1.59 6.25
C GLY A 93 8.45 2.45 4.98
N GLU A 94 9.64 2.66 4.41
CA GLU A 94 9.76 3.37 3.12
C GLU A 94 9.24 2.53 1.93
N HIS A 95 9.46 1.22 1.93
CA HIS A 95 8.95 0.34 0.86
C HIS A 95 7.44 0.20 0.93
N VAL A 96 6.90 -0.01 2.13
CA VAL A 96 5.46 -0.10 2.35
C VAL A 96 4.77 1.23 2.02
N ALA A 97 5.38 2.38 2.35
CA ALA A 97 4.87 3.68 1.91
C ALA A 97 4.85 3.82 0.38
N GLY A 98 5.88 3.32 -0.31
CA GLY A 98 5.91 3.25 -1.77
C GLY A 98 4.77 2.40 -2.35
N LEU A 99 4.51 1.23 -1.78
CA LEU A 99 3.34 0.40 -2.15
C LEU A 99 2.02 1.14 -1.87
N GLY A 100 1.93 1.86 -0.75
CA GLY A 100 0.80 2.72 -0.43
C GLY A 100 0.55 3.78 -1.50
N VAL A 101 1.60 4.43 -2.02
CA VAL A 101 1.47 5.38 -3.15
C VAL A 101 0.86 4.69 -4.36
N MET A 102 1.32 3.48 -4.70
CA MET A 102 0.79 2.75 -5.86
C MET A 102 -0.69 2.40 -5.70
N VAL A 103 -1.11 1.99 -4.50
CA VAL A 103 -2.52 1.72 -4.18
C VAL A 103 -3.37 2.99 -4.30
N LEU A 104 -2.87 4.11 -3.79
CA LEU A 104 -3.56 5.39 -3.87
C LEU A 104 -3.71 5.89 -5.30
N LEU A 105 -2.66 5.76 -6.13
CA LEU A 105 -2.73 6.13 -7.55
C LEU A 105 -3.73 5.25 -8.31
N MET A 106 -3.78 3.95 -8.02
CA MET A 106 -4.80 3.06 -8.60
C MET A 106 -6.20 3.50 -8.17
N SER A 107 -6.42 3.78 -6.88
CA SER A 107 -7.71 4.26 -6.36
C SER A 107 -8.14 5.58 -7.00
N ALA A 108 -7.23 6.55 -7.08
CA ALA A 108 -7.46 7.83 -7.74
C ALA A 108 -7.79 7.64 -9.24
N GLY A 109 -7.05 6.78 -9.94
CA GLY A 109 -7.31 6.44 -11.33
C GLY A 109 -8.70 5.83 -11.55
N SER A 110 -9.07 4.82 -10.74
CA SER A 110 -10.39 4.21 -10.79
C SER A 110 -11.52 5.22 -10.53
N HIS A 111 -11.32 6.13 -9.58
CA HIS A 111 -12.28 7.21 -9.30
C HIS A 111 -12.41 8.19 -10.47
N VAL A 112 -11.30 8.54 -11.12
CA VAL A 112 -11.31 9.39 -12.33
C VAL A 112 -12.04 8.71 -13.49
N VAL A 113 -11.85 7.40 -13.69
CA VAL A 113 -12.58 6.64 -14.72
C VAL A 113 -14.08 6.72 -14.47
N VAL A 114 -14.52 6.45 -13.24
CA VAL A 114 -15.96 6.57 -12.88
C VAL A 114 -16.49 7.99 -13.09
N LEU A 115 -15.68 9.00 -12.78
CA LEU A 115 -16.06 10.39 -13.00
C LEU A 115 -16.20 10.69 -14.50
N LEU A 116 -15.28 10.23 -15.34
CA LEU A 116 -15.33 10.41 -16.79
C LEU A 116 -16.51 9.66 -17.42
N ASP A 117 -16.79 8.43 -16.98
CA ASP A 117 -17.93 7.65 -17.45
C ASP A 117 -19.27 8.33 -17.12
N ALA A 118 -19.33 9.05 -16.00
CA ALA A 118 -20.51 9.82 -15.60
C ALA A 118 -20.72 11.10 -16.43
N HIS A 119 -19.71 11.55 -17.19
CA HIS A 119 -19.74 12.76 -18.02
C HIS A 119 -19.27 12.45 -19.44
N PRO A 120 -20.11 11.82 -20.28
CA PRO A 120 -19.71 11.42 -21.64
C PRO A 120 -19.35 12.61 -22.53
N ASP A 121 -19.86 13.81 -22.21
CA ASP A 121 -19.55 15.05 -22.93
C ASP A 121 -18.14 15.61 -22.62
N TRP A 122 -17.44 15.07 -21.62
CA TRP A 122 -16.06 15.47 -21.31
C TRP A 122 -15.06 14.80 -22.26
N PRO A 123 -13.87 15.39 -22.48
CA PRO A 123 -12.82 14.76 -23.27
C PRO A 123 -12.43 13.39 -22.70
N GLN A 124 -12.72 12.33 -23.46
CA GLN A 124 -12.38 10.97 -23.07
C GLN A 124 -10.97 10.61 -23.56
N PRO A 125 -10.09 10.08 -22.69
CA PRO A 125 -8.78 9.61 -23.12
C PRO A 125 -8.94 8.37 -24.03
N PRO A 126 -8.07 8.19 -25.04
CA PRO A 126 -8.06 6.96 -25.83
C PRO A 126 -7.89 5.73 -24.94
N GLN A 127 -8.62 4.65 -25.22
CA GLN A 127 -8.56 3.41 -24.42
C GLN A 127 -7.14 2.86 -24.25
N ALA A 128 -6.27 3.04 -25.25
CA ALA A 128 -4.87 2.64 -25.19
C ALA A 128 -4.11 3.29 -24.02
N VAL A 129 -4.47 4.52 -23.61
CA VAL A 129 -3.87 5.19 -22.45
C VAL A 129 -4.16 4.42 -21.17
N GLY A 130 -5.40 3.94 -20.99
CA GLY A 130 -5.78 3.11 -19.84
C GLY A 130 -4.97 1.82 -19.76
N TRP A 131 -4.81 1.11 -20.88
CA TRP A 131 -3.99 -0.09 -20.96
C TRP A 131 -2.52 0.17 -20.65
N CYS A 132 -1.94 1.26 -21.19
CA CYS A 132 -0.57 1.65 -20.91
C CYS A 132 -0.36 1.98 -19.42
N LEU A 133 -1.28 2.73 -18.80
CA LEU A 133 -1.21 3.06 -17.38
C LEU A 133 -1.35 1.82 -16.50
N GLY A 134 -2.26 0.90 -16.85
CA GLY A 134 -2.41 -0.38 -16.17
C GLY A 134 -1.15 -1.25 -16.24
N ALA A 135 -0.56 -1.38 -17.43
CA ALA A 135 0.70 -2.11 -17.64
C ALA A 135 1.86 -1.47 -16.87
N LEU A 136 1.97 -0.14 -16.90
CA LEU A 136 2.98 0.60 -16.15
C LEU A 136 2.82 0.39 -14.64
N TRP A 137 1.59 0.41 -14.14
CA TRP A 137 1.30 0.15 -12.73
C TRP A 137 1.71 -1.27 -12.32
N LEU A 138 1.37 -2.29 -13.13
CA LEU A 138 1.76 -3.68 -12.88
C LEU A 138 3.29 -3.86 -12.88
N ALA A 139 3.98 -3.26 -13.85
CA ALA A 139 5.45 -3.28 -13.91
C ALA A 139 6.07 -2.60 -12.67
N GLY A 140 5.50 -1.46 -12.26
CA GLY A 140 5.89 -0.77 -11.03
C GLY A 140 5.69 -1.65 -9.79
N LEU A 141 4.58 -2.39 -9.70
CA LEU A 141 4.28 -3.26 -8.56
C LEU A 141 5.28 -4.43 -8.49
N ALA A 142 5.53 -5.09 -9.63
CA ALA A 142 6.51 -6.15 -9.73
C ALA A 142 7.91 -5.65 -9.33
N SER A 143 8.29 -4.47 -9.81
CA SER A 143 9.55 -3.82 -9.44
C SER A 143 9.62 -3.50 -7.93
N ALA A 144 8.54 -2.98 -7.34
CA ALA A 144 8.49 -2.69 -5.91
C ALA A 144 8.63 -3.96 -5.04
N VAL A 145 7.94 -5.04 -5.41
CA VAL A 145 8.04 -6.35 -4.73
C VAL A 145 9.45 -6.93 -4.87
N TRP A 146 10.02 -6.90 -6.07
CA TRP A 146 11.39 -7.36 -6.29
C TRP A 146 12.38 -6.54 -5.44
N ARG A 147 12.30 -5.20 -5.48
CA ARG A 147 13.17 -4.34 -4.67
C ARG A 147 13.05 -4.61 -3.17
N LEU A 148 11.83 -4.85 -2.68
CA LEU A 148 11.61 -5.24 -1.29
C LEU A 148 12.32 -6.56 -0.95
N HIS A 149 12.24 -7.55 -1.83
CA HIS A 149 12.94 -8.83 -1.64
C HIS A 149 14.46 -8.65 -1.62
N GLN A 150 15.01 -7.84 -2.54
CA GLN A 150 16.46 -7.57 -2.60
C GLN A 150 16.97 -6.75 -1.42
N ALA A 151 16.08 -6.01 -0.74
CA ALA A 151 16.44 -5.22 0.43
C ALA A 151 16.74 -6.05 1.69
N PHE A 152 16.39 -7.34 1.69
CA PHE A 152 16.54 -8.27 2.81
C PHE A 152 17.21 -9.59 2.37
N PRO A 153 18.50 -9.55 1.96
CA PRO A 153 19.24 -10.75 1.59
C PRO A 153 19.42 -11.71 2.78
N ALA A 154 19.95 -12.90 2.48
CA ALA A 154 20.34 -13.87 3.50
C ALA A 154 21.42 -13.26 4.44
N PRO A 155 21.40 -13.60 5.74
CA PRO A 155 22.43 -13.20 6.69
C PRO A 155 23.83 -13.68 6.28
N PRO A 156 24.91 -12.93 6.57
CA PRO A 156 26.27 -13.45 6.44
C PRO A 156 26.46 -14.72 7.27
N THR A 157 27.18 -15.71 6.72
CA THR A 157 27.36 -17.03 7.33
C THR A 157 28.00 -16.95 8.73
N ASP A 158 28.90 -15.98 8.93
CA ASP A 158 29.65 -15.79 10.17
C ASP A 158 28.80 -15.17 11.30
N GLU A 159 27.67 -14.55 10.96
CA GLU A 159 26.70 -13.98 11.89
C GLU A 159 25.44 -14.86 12.05
N ALA A 160 25.42 -16.05 11.44
CA ALA A 160 24.27 -16.93 11.52
C ALA A 160 24.07 -17.36 12.98
N THR A 161 22.97 -16.88 13.58
CA THR A 161 22.61 -17.20 14.96
C THR A 161 22.66 -18.71 15.17
N PRO A 162 23.27 -19.22 16.27
CA PRO A 162 23.32 -20.65 16.55
C PRO A 162 21.92 -21.24 16.40
N ARG A 163 21.77 -22.30 15.58
CA ARG A 163 20.47 -22.95 15.35
C ARG A 163 19.83 -23.21 16.71
N ARG A 164 18.68 -22.58 16.95
CA ARG A 164 17.91 -22.78 18.18
C ARG A 164 17.69 -24.29 18.30
N ARG A 165 18.26 -24.92 19.34
CA ARG A 165 18.10 -26.35 19.55
C ARG A 165 16.60 -26.65 19.58
N PRO A 166 16.12 -27.69 18.85
CA PRO A 166 14.73 -28.06 18.87
C PRO A 166 14.28 -28.25 20.32
N ARG A 167 13.18 -27.61 20.70
CA ARG A 167 12.62 -27.72 22.05
C ARG A 167 12.27 -29.20 22.25
N ARG A 168 12.93 -29.86 23.20
CA ARG A 168 12.73 -31.29 23.45
C ARG A 168 11.26 -31.50 23.82
N PRO A 169 10.49 -32.33 23.10
CA PRO A 169 9.11 -32.64 23.48
C PRO A 169 9.13 -33.28 24.88
N GLY A 170 8.39 -32.71 25.83
CA GLY A 170 8.25 -33.26 27.19
C GLY A 170 8.93 -32.48 28.32
N ALA A 171 9.57 -31.33 28.07
CA ALA A 171 9.94 -30.41 29.14
C ALA A 171 8.72 -29.55 29.52
N HIS A 172 7.83 -30.12 30.31
CA HIS A 172 6.82 -29.40 31.06
C HIS A 172 7.35 -29.29 32.49
N ASP A 173 7.71 -28.07 32.90
CA ASP A 173 7.92 -27.72 34.31
C ASP A 173 6.56 -27.63 35.02
#